data_AF-A0AAN7QC09-F1
#
_entry.id   AF-A0AAN7QC09-F1
#
_cell.length_a   1.000
_cell.length_b   1.000
_cell.length_c   1.000
_cell.angle_alpha   90.00
_cell.angle_beta   90.00
_cell.angle_gamma   90.00
#
_symmetry.space_group_name_H-M   'P 1'
#
loop_
_entity.id
_entity.type
_entity.pdbx_description
1 polymer ?
#
loop_
_entity_poly.entity_id
_entity_poly.type
_entity_poly.pdbx_seq_one_letter_code
_entity_poly.pdbx_strand_id
1 'polypeptide(L)'
;MDQMLPSPGFSIPSIGTPLHQPEEDQQILPNALQQQQSSQQIPPLAPMGGLTPTLGLGMGMSVIPQTTRYVPGFATPQSLMQPQTPQQTMSASMINVGGSSNSVAPPSIGPATPAPMTPLTPHSADPGIVPQLQNIVSTVNLNCKLDLKKIALHARNAEYNPKRFAAVIMRIREPRTTALIFSSGKMVCTGAKSEEDSRLAARKYARIIQKLGFPAKFLDFKIQNMVGSCDVKFPIRLEGLVLTHAAFTSYEPELFPGLIYRMVKPRIVLLIFVSGKVVLTGAKVRQEIYEAFDNIYPILKSFKKQ
;
A
#
# COMPACT_ATOMS: atom_id res chain seq x y z
N MET A 1 -15.19 53.37 35.10
CA MET A 1 -14.50 53.67 33.84
C MET A 1 -13.56 52.52 33.58
N ASP A 2 -13.94 51.62 32.66
CA ASP A 2 -13.06 51.05 31.65
C ASP A 2 -13.94 50.21 30.71
N GLN A 3 -14.11 50.74 29.50
CA GLN A 3 -14.93 50.17 28.43
C GLN A 3 -14.13 49.09 27.69
N MET A 4 -14.68 47.88 27.64
CA MET A 4 -14.28 46.85 26.67
C MET A 4 -15.12 47.01 25.40
N LEU A 5 -14.44 47.21 24.26
CA LEU A 5 -15.05 47.20 22.92
C LEU A 5 -15.38 45.76 22.48
N PRO A 6 -16.56 45.51 21.87
CA PRO A 6 -16.89 44.21 21.30
C PRO A 6 -16.32 44.02 19.88
N SER A 7 -15.81 42.83 19.59
CA SER A 7 -15.32 42.43 18.27
C SER A 7 -16.46 42.30 17.24
N PRO A 8 -16.25 42.68 15.96
CA PRO A 8 -17.30 42.65 14.94
C PRO A 8 -17.59 41.23 14.42
N GLY A 9 -18.87 40.87 14.44
CA GLY A 9 -19.40 39.65 13.85
C GLY A 9 -19.41 39.73 12.31
N PHE A 10 -18.89 38.69 11.67
CA PHE A 10 -18.98 38.49 10.22
C PHE A 10 -20.12 37.53 9.89
N SER A 11 -21.14 38.04 9.21
CA SER A 11 -22.24 37.29 8.61
C SER A 11 -21.84 36.85 7.19
N ILE A 12 -21.89 35.54 6.90
CA ILE A 12 -21.60 35.00 5.56
C ILE A 12 -22.92 34.95 4.75
N PRO A 13 -22.99 35.52 3.52
CA PRO A 13 -24.14 35.38 2.63
C PRO A 13 -24.23 33.97 2.03
N SER A 14 -25.45 33.44 1.95
CA SER A 14 -25.79 32.18 1.29
C SER A 14 -25.62 32.30 -0.24
N ILE A 15 -24.63 31.60 -0.80
CA ILE A 15 -24.46 31.47 -2.26
C ILE A 15 -25.47 30.44 -2.78
N GLY A 16 -26.40 30.92 -3.61
CA GLY A 16 -27.34 30.10 -4.36
C GLY A 16 -26.66 29.37 -5.53
N THR A 17 -27.21 28.21 -5.87
CA THR A 17 -26.92 27.42 -7.08
C THR A 17 -27.18 28.23 -8.37
N PRO A 18 -26.31 28.17 -9.40
CA PRO A 18 -26.59 28.79 -10.68
C PRO A 18 -27.72 28.07 -11.42
N LEU A 19 -28.67 28.86 -11.92
CA LEU A 19 -29.70 28.44 -12.88
C LEU A 19 -29.07 28.08 -14.22
N HIS A 20 -29.60 27.03 -14.84
CA HIS A 20 -29.28 26.53 -16.17
C HIS A 20 -29.90 27.45 -17.25
N GLN A 21 -29.10 28.01 -18.17
CA GLN A 21 -29.57 28.71 -19.37
C GLN A 21 -29.57 27.74 -20.57
N PRO A 22 -30.66 27.64 -21.37
CA PRO A 22 -30.80 26.64 -22.43
C PRO A 22 -30.38 27.12 -23.84
N GLU A 23 -29.48 28.10 -23.99
CA GLU A 23 -29.19 28.71 -25.31
C GLU A 23 -27.89 28.25 -26.00
N GLU A 24 -27.04 27.42 -25.38
CA GLU A 24 -25.77 26.97 -26.03
C GLU A 24 -25.84 25.62 -26.77
N ASP A 25 -26.94 24.87 -26.66
CA ASP A 25 -27.07 23.54 -27.29
C ASP A 25 -27.53 23.58 -28.78
N GLN A 26 -27.86 24.75 -29.33
CA GLN A 26 -28.37 24.86 -30.71
C GLN A 26 -27.29 25.10 -31.79
N GLN A 27 -26.00 25.25 -31.43
CA GLN A 27 -24.91 25.45 -32.40
C GLN A 27 -23.96 24.26 -32.57
N ILE A 28 -24.15 23.16 -31.84
CA ILE A 28 -23.25 21.99 -31.91
C ILE A 28 -23.63 21.05 -33.07
N LEU A 29 -24.88 21.09 -33.56
CA LEU A 29 -25.38 20.13 -34.54
C LEU A 29 -24.94 20.36 -36.02
N PRO A 30 -24.71 21.60 -36.52
CA PRO A 30 -24.23 21.78 -37.90
C PRO A 30 -22.76 21.40 -38.10
N ASN A 31 -21.91 21.57 -37.06
CA ASN A 31 -20.46 21.34 -37.18
C ASN A 31 -20.04 19.87 -37.16
N ALA A 32 -20.86 18.98 -36.59
CA ALA A 32 -20.61 17.53 -36.59
C ALA A 32 -20.88 16.87 -37.97
N LEU A 33 -21.70 17.49 -38.82
CA LEU A 33 -22.03 16.98 -40.17
C LEU A 33 -20.97 17.31 -41.22
N GLN A 34 -20.11 18.32 -41.00
CA GLN A 34 -19.05 18.68 -41.94
C GLN A 34 -17.81 17.78 -41.82
N GLN A 35 -17.59 17.12 -40.67
CA GLN A 35 -16.42 16.25 -40.44
C GLN A 35 -16.63 14.77 -40.81
N GLN A 36 -17.85 14.36 -41.22
CA GLN A 36 -18.11 12.98 -41.66
C GLN A 36 -17.96 12.74 -43.17
N GLN A 37 -17.69 13.77 -43.99
CA GLN A 37 -17.52 13.59 -45.45
C GLN A 37 -16.06 13.39 -45.92
N SER A 38 -15.06 13.40 -45.04
CA SER A 38 -13.64 13.27 -45.46
C SER A 38 -12.98 11.91 -45.18
N SER A 39 -13.73 10.86 -44.86
CA SER A 39 -13.16 9.51 -44.71
C SER A 39 -14.04 8.41 -45.33
N GLN A 40 -14.13 8.41 -46.66
CA GLN A 40 -14.38 7.18 -47.42
C GLN A 40 -13.36 7.07 -48.55
N GLN A 41 -12.41 6.15 -48.40
CA GLN A 41 -11.87 5.36 -49.50
C GLN A 41 -11.26 4.06 -48.93
N ILE A 42 -11.86 2.94 -49.33
CA ILE A 42 -11.46 1.56 -49.03
C ILE A 42 -10.82 0.99 -50.31
N PRO A 43 -9.70 0.25 -50.24
CA PRO A 43 -9.36 -0.75 -51.26
C PRO A 43 -9.73 -2.17 -50.79
N PRO A 44 -10.14 -3.07 -51.70
CA PRO A 44 -10.73 -4.35 -51.35
C PRO A 44 -9.72 -5.48 -51.07
N LEU A 45 -10.19 -6.49 -50.33
CA LEU A 45 -9.55 -7.77 -50.02
C LEU A 45 -9.59 -8.73 -51.23
N ALA A 46 -8.52 -9.51 -51.41
CA ALA A 46 -8.49 -10.72 -52.24
C ALA A 46 -7.77 -11.88 -51.50
N PRO A 47 -8.07 -13.16 -51.82
CA PRO A 47 -7.92 -14.27 -50.89
C PRO A 47 -6.68 -15.18 -51.09
N MET A 48 -6.45 -15.99 -50.05
CA MET A 48 -5.61 -17.19 -49.88
C MET A 48 -5.10 -17.95 -51.13
N GLY A 49 -3.80 -18.32 -51.09
CA GLY A 49 -3.26 -19.47 -51.84
C GLY A 49 -1.73 -19.53 -51.97
N GLY A 50 -1.10 -20.51 -51.31
CA GLY A 50 -0.10 -21.45 -51.89
C GLY A 50 1.31 -21.03 -52.32
N LEU A 51 2.31 -21.69 -51.70
CA LEU A 51 3.50 -22.35 -52.30
C LEU A 51 4.73 -21.56 -52.81
N THR A 52 5.78 -21.50 -51.96
CA THR A 52 7.24 -21.78 -52.23
C THR A 52 8.00 -20.96 -53.32
N PRO A 53 9.34 -21.13 -53.50
CA PRO A 53 10.37 -20.21 -53.00
C PRO A 53 11.24 -19.59 -54.14
N THR A 54 12.30 -18.83 -53.79
CA THR A 54 13.65 -18.80 -54.45
C THR A 54 14.23 -17.38 -54.71
N LEU A 55 15.42 -17.17 -54.12
CA LEU A 55 16.63 -16.37 -54.49
C LEU A 55 16.52 -14.99 -55.18
N GLY A 56 17.29 -14.01 -54.67
CA GLY A 56 17.68 -12.83 -55.44
C GLY A 56 18.48 -11.80 -54.64
N LEU A 57 19.68 -11.48 -55.11
CA LEU A 57 20.73 -10.69 -54.47
C LEU A 57 20.35 -9.25 -54.13
N GLY A 58 20.95 -8.75 -53.04
CA GLY A 58 21.01 -7.34 -52.69
C GLY A 58 22.19 -6.60 -53.34
N MET A 59 21.91 -5.39 -53.82
CA MET A 59 22.83 -4.26 -53.85
C MET A 59 21.98 -2.98 -53.76
N GLY A 60 22.35 -2.07 -52.87
CA GLY A 60 21.63 -0.80 -52.71
C GLY A 60 22.12 -0.01 -51.50
N MET A 61 23.07 0.86 -51.75
CA MET A 61 23.54 1.92 -50.87
C MET A 61 22.43 2.93 -50.53
N SER A 62 22.60 3.58 -49.37
CA SER A 62 22.36 5.01 -49.09
C SER A 62 21.17 5.42 -48.19
N VAL A 63 21.53 6.30 -47.25
CA VAL A 63 20.79 7.41 -46.62
C VAL A 63 20.01 7.16 -45.30
N ILE A 64 20.35 8.02 -44.34
CA ILE A 64 20.00 8.22 -42.90
C ILE A 64 18.85 9.27 -42.83
N PRO A 65 18.11 9.61 -41.72
CA PRO A 65 18.09 9.13 -40.34
C PRO A 65 16.73 8.64 -39.80
N GLN A 66 16.84 8.16 -38.56
CA GLN A 66 15.90 7.49 -37.68
C GLN A 66 14.77 8.37 -37.14
N THR A 67 13.60 7.74 -37.12
CA THR A 67 12.43 8.04 -36.31
C THR A 67 12.54 7.44 -34.90
N THR A 68 11.96 8.19 -33.96
CA THR A 68 11.35 7.83 -32.69
C THR A 68 11.17 6.32 -32.43
N ARG A 69 11.76 5.81 -31.34
CA ARG A 69 11.36 4.51 -30.76
C ARG A 69 10.74 4.65 -29.38
N TYR A 70 9.43 4.48 -29.40
CA TYR A 70 8.62 3.86 -28.35
C TYR A 70 9.18 2.46 -28.04
N VAL A 71 9.25 2.06 -26.76
CA VAL A 71 9.46 0.66 -26.36
C VAL A 71 8.40 0.30 -25.31
N PRO A 72 7.63 -0.79 -25.51
CA PRO A 72 6.54 -1.19 -24.64
C PRO A 72 7.03 -2.02 -23.44
N GLY A 73 6.12 -2.17 -22.48
CA GLY A 73 6.35 -2.81 -21.18
C GLY A 73 6.68 -4.30 -21.20
N PHE A 74 7.19 -4.76 -20.05
CA PHE A 74 7.51 -6.15 -19.79
C PHE A 74 6.66 -6.72 -18.66
N ALA A 75 6.13 -7.91 -18.96
CA ALA A 75 5.30 -8.76 -18.15
C ALA A 75 6.09 -9.54 -17.08
N THR A 76 5.36 -9.98 -16.06
CA THR A 76 5.75 -10.94 -15.02
C THR A 76 6.00 -12.35 -15.58
N PRO A 77 6.86 -13.16 -14.93
CA PRO A 77 6.68 -14.60 -14.91
C PRO A 77 6.52 -15.17 -13.49
N GLN A 78 5.61 -16.13 -13.40
CA GLN A 78 5.25 -16.92 -12.22
C GLN A 78 5.28 -18.40 -12.62
N SER A 79 6.13 -19.21 -11.97
CA SER A 79 5.87 -20.61 -11.54
C SER A 79 7.17 -21.38 -11.28
N LEU A 80 7.24 -22.11 -10.16
CA LEU A 80 7.33 -23.58 -10.08
C LEU A 80 7.34 -24.04 -8.60
N MET A 81 6.48 -25.02 -8.27
CA MET A 81 6.36 -25.77 -7.00
C MET A 81 7.32 -26.99 -7.00
N GLN A 82 7.81 -27.54 -5.87
CA GLN A 82 7.12 -28.52 -4.99
C GLN A 82 7.88 -28.78 -3.65
N PRO A 83 7.25 -29.45 -2.65
CA PRO A 83 7.70 -29.54 -1.25
C PRO A 83 8.40 -30.86 -0.85
N GLN A 84 9.24 -30.82 0.20
CA GLN A 84 9.83 -32.00 0.88
C GLN A 84 9.20 -32.22 2.28
N THR A 85 8.96 -33.49 2.62
CA THR A 85 8.44 -34.03 3.89
C THR A 85 9.58 -34.38 4.87
N PRO A 86 9.39 -34.33 6.20
CA PRO A 86 10.32 -34.93 7.16
C PRO A 86 9.86 -36.32 7.65
N GLN A 87 10.77 -37.29 7.66
CA GLN A 87 10.62 -38.63 8.22
C GLN A 87 10.99 -38.67 9.72
N GLN A 88 10.24 -39.50 10.47
CA GLN A 88 10.43 -39.85 11.87
C GLN A 88 11.60 -40.82 12.07
N THR A 89 12.27 -40.74 13.23
CA THR A 89 12.99 -41.87 13.83
C THR A 89 12.57 -42.02 15.29
N MET A 90 12.12 -43.23 15.63
CA MET A 90 11.84 -43.67 16.99
C MET A 90 13.10 -44.26 17.62
N SER A 91 13.21 -44.17 18.94
CA SER A 91 13.89 -45.18 19.77
C SER A 91 13.33 -45.11 21.18
N ALA A 92 12.71 -46.20 21.61
CA ALA A 92 12.31 -46.46 22.99
C ALA A 92 13.42 -47.24 23.69
N SER A 93 13.59 -47.05 25.01
CA SER A 93 14.06 -48.11 25.92
C SER A 93 13.96 -47.72 27.40
N MET A 94 13.19 -48.56 28.10
CA MET A 94 13.44 -49.16 29.42
C MET A 94 13.15 -48.39 30.72
N ILE A 95 12.40 -49.12 31.53
CA ILE A 95 11.90 -48.94 32.89
C ILE A 95 13.00 -49.34 33.89
N ASN A 96 13.09 -48.65 35.04
CA ASN A 96 13.46 -49.34 36.27
C ASN A 96 12.76 -48.73 37.50
N VAL A 97 12.39 -49.64 38.40
CA VAL A 97 11.53 -49.48 39.59
C VAL A 97 12.39 -49.34 40.84
N GLY A 98 11.93 -48.58 41.83
CA GLY A 98 12.16 -48.92 43.24
C GLY A 98 12.41 -47.76 44.21
N GLY A 99 11.69 -47.80 45.34
CA GLY A 99 12.28 -47.48 46.64
C GLY A 99 11.77 -46.24 47.38
N SER A 100 10.85 -46.47 48.31
CA SER A 100 10.39 -45.55 49.36
C SER A 100 11.49 -45.21 50.39
N SER A 101 11.53 -43.99 50.92
CA SER A 101 11.74 -43.70 52.36
C SER A 101 11.72 -42.20 52.69
N ASN A 102 11.09 -41.88 53.82
CA ASN A 102 11.06 -40.57 54.49
C ASN A 102 12.45 -40.14 55.00
N SER A 103 12.76 -38.84 54.95
CA SER A 103 13.49 -38.13 56.02
C SER A 103 13.42 -36.61 55.87
N VAL A 104 13.41 -35.94 57.02
CA VAL A 104 13.22 -34.50 57.28
C VAL A 104 14.57 -33.89 57.66
N ALA A 105 15.02 -32.77 57.03
CA ALA A 105 15.98 -31.78 57.58
C ALA A 105 16.14 -30.53 56.63
N PRO A 106 16.83 -29.41 57.00
CA PRO A 106 16.34 -28.02 56.93
C PRO A 106 16.99 -27.16 55.81
N PRO A 107 16.68 -25.84 55.67
CA PRO A 107 16.90 -25.12 54.41
C PRO A 107 18.34 -24.60 54.25
N SER A 108 18.92 -24.82 53.06
CA SER A 108 20.19 -24.21 52.62
C SER A 108 19.92 -23.04 51.67
N ILE A 109 20.56 -21.92 51.98
CA ILE A 109 20.58 -20.64 51.24
C ILE A 109 20.98 -20.86 49.78
N GLY A 110 20.07 -20.56 48.85
CA GLY A 110 20.35 -20.59 47.41
C GLY A 110 21.01 -19.30 46.92
N PRO A 111 21.95 -19.35 45.97
CA PRO A 111 22.47 -18.17 45.30
C PRO A 111 21.46 -17.61 44.28
N ALA A 112 21.42 -16.29 44.18
CA ALA A 112 20.48 -15.52 43.37
C ALA A 112 20.49 -15.93 41.89
N THR A 113 19.31 -16.24 41.36
CA THR A 113 19.01 -16.33 39.93
C THR A 113 19.19 -14.95 39.27
N PRO A 114 19.96 -14.81 38.18
CA PRO A 114 19.95 -13.58 37.40
C PRO A 114 18.59 -13.40 36.72
N ALA A 115 18.05 -12.19 36.80
CA ALA A 115 16.80 -11.78 36.19
C ALA A 115 16.77 -12.04 34.66
N PRO A 116 15.58 -12.27 34.07
CA PRO A 116 15.45 -12.51 32.63
C PRO A 116 15.89 -11.28 31.85
N MET A 117 16.83 -11.49 30.93
CA MET A 117 17.33 -10.47 30.01
C MET A 117 16.18 -9.95 29.14
N THR A 118 15.90 -8.65 29.25
CA THR A 118 15.02 -7.91 28.35
C THR A 118 15.52 -8.06 26.91
N PRO A 119 14.64 -8.16 25.89
CA PRO A 119 15.08 -8.31 24.51
C PRO A 119 15.87 -7.08 24.06
N LEU A 120 17.05 -7.32 23.47
CA LEU A 120 17.91 -6.34 22.82
C LEU A 120 17.09 -5.46 21.87
N THR A 121 16.98 -4.19 22.22
CA THR A 121 16.58 -3.12 21.30
C THR A 121 17.68 -2.99 20.24
N PRO A 122 17.38 -2.98 18.94
CA PRO A 122 18.41 -2.79 17.91
C PRO A 122 19.09 -1.43 18.11
N HIS A 123 20.42 -1.42 17.93
CA HIS A 123 21.28 -0.25 18.10
C HIS A 123 20.85 0.88 17.17
N SER A 124 20.39 1.98 17.76
CA SER A 124 19.72 3.07 17.07
C SER A 124 20.68 4.14 16.55
N ALA A 125 20.43 4.50 15.30
CA ALA A 125 20.45 5.87 14.84
C ALA A 125 19.74 6.78 15.86
N ASP A 126 20.50 7.54 16.67
CA ASP A 126 20.03 8.51 17.68
C ASP A 126 18.78 8.09 18.50
N PRO A 127 18.92 7.67 19.78
CA PRO A 127 17.88 6.97 20.54
C PRO A 127 16.54 7.71 20.74
N GLY A 128 16.41 8.97 20.33
CA GLY A 128 15.21 9.77 20.50
C GLY A 128 14.16 9.70 19.37
N ILE A 129 14.49 9.20 18.17
CA ILE A 129 13.58 9.30 17.01
C ILE A 129 13.09 7.93 16.57
N VAL A 130 11.82 7.63 16.86
CA VAL A 130 11.19 6.35 16.50
C VAL A 130 10.08 6.57 15.46
N PRO A 131 10.15 5.93 14.29
CA PRO A 131 9.06 5.95 13.31
C PRO A 131 7.74 5.46 13.91
N GLN A 132 6.68 6.21 13.64
CA GLN A 132 5.33 5.91 14.09
C GLN A 132 4.50 5.38 12.92
N LEU A 133 3.76 4.30 13.15
CA LEU A 133 2.83 3.78 12.15
C LEU A 133 1.65 4.74 11.96
N GLN A 134 1.38 5.07 10.70
CA GLN A 134 0.32 6.00 10.31
C GLN A 134 -0.84 5.31 9.63
N ASN A 135 -0.57 4.21 8.91
CA ASN A 135 -1.60 3.48 8.19
C ASN A 135 -1.17 2.03 7.92
N ILE A 136 -2.14 1.13 7.99
CA ILE A 136 -1.99 -0.28 7.65
C ILE A 136 -3.09 -0.67 6.67
N VAL A 137 -2.67 -1.39 5.64
CA VAL A 137 -3.53 -1.99 4.63
C VAL A 137 -3.48 -3.50 4.80
N SER A 138 -4.63 -4.12 5.00
CA SER A 138 -4.77 -5.57 5.10
C SER A 138 -5.81 -6.10 4.12
N THR A 139 -5.72 -7.37 3.79
CA THR A 139 -6.75 -8.11 3.05
C THR A 139 -7.25 -9.28 3.86
N VAL A 140 -8.49 -9.69 3.59
CA VAL A 140 -9.09 -10.92 4.13
C VAL A 140 -10.04 -11.50 3.09
N ASN A 141 -10.22 -12.82 3.14
CA ASN A 141 -11.14 -13.56 2.30
C ASN A 141 -12.37 -13.98 3.11
N LEU A 142 -13.54 -13.50 2.69
CA LEU A 142 -14.84 -13.85 3.29
C LEU A 142 -15.40 -15.19 2.78
N ASN A 143 -14.78 -15.75 1.74
CA ASN A 143 -15.06 -17.07 1.17
C ASN A 143 -16.55 -17.34 0.83
N CYS A 144 -17.23 -16.32 0.34
CA CYS A 144 -18.59 -16.42 -0.18
C CYS A 144 -18.81 -15.34 -1.25
N LYS A 145 -19.72 -15.60 -2.20
CA LYS A 145 -20.18 -14.57 -3.15
C LYS A 145 -21.10 -13.60 -2.43
N LEU A 146 -20.90 -12.31 -2.70
CA LEU A 146 -21.62 -11.23 -2.04
C LEU A 146 -22.42 -10.43 -3.05
N ASP A 147 -23.71 -10.22 -2.73
CA ASP A 147 -24.54 -9.26 -3.44
C ASP A 147 -24.29 -7.87 -2.87
N LEU A 148 -23.50 -7.09 -3.62
CA LEU A 148 -23.08 -5.75 -3.25
C LEU A 148 -24.24 -4.75 -3.17
N LYS A 149 -25.29 -4.93 -3.98
CA LYS A 149 -26.48 -4.06 -3.94
C LYS A 149 -27.24 -4.29 -2.64
N LYS A 150 -27.44 -5.56 -2.27
CA LYS A 150 -28.08 -5.91 -0.99
C LYS A 150 -27.27 -5.39 0.20
N ILE A 151 -25.95 -5.50 0.17
CA ILE A 151 -25.10 -4.94 1.23
C ILE A 151 -25.27 -3.42 1.33
N ALA A 152 -25.18 -2.69 0.22
CA ALA A 152 -25.28 -1.23 0.23
C ALA A 152 -26.65 -0.73 0.70
N LEU A 153 -27.73 -1.46 0.38
CA LEU A 153 -29.09 -1.10 0.80
C LEU A 153 -29.32 -1.26 2.30
N HIS A 154 -28.72 -2.27 2.93
CA HIS A 154 -29.00 -2.62 4.33
C HIS A 154 -27.90 -2.21 5.31
N ALA A 155 -26.67 -2.00 4.84
CA ALA A 155 -25.56 -1.61 5.68
C ALA A 155 -25.57 -0.08 5.90
N ARG A 156 -25.46 0.32 7.17
CA ARG A 156 -25.23 1.73 7.52
C ARG A 156 -23.84 2.16 7.09
N ASN A 157 -23.69 3.36 6.56
CA ASN A 157 -22.42 3.94 6.12
C ASN A 157 -21.70 3.07 5.07
N ALA A 158 -22.45 2.53 4.11
CA ALA A 158 -21.94 1.83 2.95
C ALA A 158 -22.32 2.58 1.66
N GLU A 159 -21.35 2.76 0.79
CA GLU A 159 -21.49 3.43 -0.50
C GLU A 159 -21.20 2.42 -1.61
N TYR A 160 -22.04 2.38 -2.65
CA TYR A 160 -21.82 1.52 -3.80
C TYR A 160 -22.28 2.20 -5.09
N ASN A 161 -21.33 2.42 -5.99
CA ASN A 161 -21.61 2.91 -7.34
C ASN A 161 -20.81 2.05 -8.35
N PRO A 162 -21.43 1.02 -8.97
CA PRO A 162 -20.74 0.10 -9.87
C PRO A 162 -20.15 0.77 -11.13
N LYS A 163 -20.68 1.93 -11.54
CA LYS A 163 -20.11 2.71 -12.66
C LYS A 163 -18.79 3.37 -12.29
N ARG A 164 -18.61 3.68 -11.01
CA ARG A 164 -17.38 4.32 -10.48
C ARG A 164 -16.36 3.27 -10.01
N PHE A 165 -16.82 2.27 -9.27
CA PHE A 165 -15.95 1.27 -8.67
C PHE A 165 -16.71 -0.03 -8.36
N ALA A 166 -16.08 -1.18 -8.60
CA ALA A 166 -16.72 -2.50 -8.52
C ALA A 166 -16.89 -3.07 -7.09
N ALA A 167 -16.56 -2.29 -6.05
CA ALA A 167 -16.62 -2.73 -4.66
C ALA A 167 -17.51 -1.80 -3.82
N VAL A 168 -18.10 -2.34 -2.76
CA VAL A 168 -18.78 -1.56 -1.72
C VAL A 168 -17.72 -0.93 -0.83
N ILE A 169 -17.86 0.36 -0.56
CA ILE A 169 -17.03 1.11 0.38
C ILE A 169 -17.81 1.17 1.70
N MET A 170 -17.29 0.58 2.77
CA MET A 170 -17.94 0.57 4.08
C MET A 170 -17.03 1.19 5.14
N ARG A 171 -17.57 2.06 6.00
CA ARG A 171 -16.79 2.77 7.03
C ARG A 171 -17.30 2.49 8.43
N ILE A 172 -16.37 2.30 9.37
CA ILE A 172 -16.66 2.19 10.80
C ILE A 172 -15.83 3.21 11.58
N ARG A 173 -16.33 3.62 12.75
CA ARG A 173 -15.68 4.64 13.59
C ARG A 173 -14.60 4.08 14.50
N GLU A 174 -14.75 2.84 14.97
CA GLU A 174 -13.88 2.25 15.99
C GLU A 174 -13.48 0.80 15.63
N PRO A 175 -12.22 0.53 15.27
CA PRO A 175 -11.19 1.50 14.88
C PRO A 175 -11.62 2.31 13.65
N ARG A 176 -11.14 3.55 13.47
CA ARG A 176 -11.54 4.39 12.32
C ARG A 176 -10.94 3.85 11.02
N THR A 177 -11.70 3.03 10.31
CA THR A 177 -11.23 2.33 9.10
C THR A 177 -12.23 2.40 7.97
N THR A 178 -11.75 2.04 6.78
CA THR A 178 -12.57 1.84 5.58
C THR A 178 -12.30 0.45 5.01
N ALA A 179 -13.36 -0.27 4.64
CA ALA A 179 -13.29 -1.53 3.93
C ALA A 179 -13.77 -1.37 2.49
N LEU A 180 -13.08 -2.05 1.58
CA LEU A 180 -13.49 -2.26 0.19
C LEU A 180 -13.89 -3.72 0.04
N ILE A 181 -15.17 -3.98 -0.22
CA ILE A 181 -15.75 -5.34 -0.24
C ILE A 181 -16.14 -5.68 -1.68
N PHE A 182 -15.53 -6.73 -2.23
CA PHE A 182 -15.76 -7.18 -3.59
C PHE A 182 -16.81 -8.29 -3.65
N SER A 183 -17.50 -8.41 -4.78
CA SER A 183 -18.51 -9.46 -5.01
C SER A 183 -17.93 -10.88 -4.91
N SER A 184 -16.61 -11.01 -5.06
CA SER A 184 -15.85 -12.26 -4.89
C SER A 184 -15.73 -12.72 -3.44
N GLY A 185 -16.05 -11.87 -2.46
CA GLY A 185 -15.80 -12.12 -1.04
C GLY A 185 -14.42 -11.66 -0.57
N LYS A 186 -13.54 -11.19 -1.47
CA LYS A 186 -12.31 -10.50 -1.05
C LYS A 186 -12.67 -9.17 -0.40
N MET A 187 -11.96 -8.83 0.67
CA MET A 187 -12.11 -7.55 1.36
C MET A 187 -10.74 -6.94 1.63
N VAL A 188 -10.60 -5.64 1.36
CA VAL A 188 -9.44 -4.82 1.74
C VAL A 188 -9.85 -3.93 2.91
N CYS A 189 -9.02 -3.80 3.93
CA CYS A 189 -9.24 -2.91 5.08
C CYS A 189 -8.08 -1.92 5.18
N THR A 190 -8.38 -0.62 5.34
CA THR A 190 -7.40 0.46 5.42
C THR A 190 -7.75 1.47 6.53
N GLY A 191 -6.76 2.25 6.96
CA GLY A 191 -6.91 3.34 7.93
C GLY A 191 -6.53 2.98 9.37
N ALA A 192 -6.25 1.71 9.65
CA ALA A 192 -5.81 1.29 10.98
C ALA A 192 -4.37 1.76 11.26
N LYS A 193 -4.05 2.04 12.53
CA LYS A 193 -2.72 2.47 12.97
C LYS A 193 -1.88 1.36 13.61
N SER A 194 -2.49 0.21 13.90
CA SER A 194 -1.84 -0.99 14.42
C SER A 194 -2.34 -2.25 13.70
N GLU A 195 -1.51 -3.28 13.69
CA GLU A 195 -1.79 -4.57 13.07
C GLU A 195 -3.00 -5.23 13.76
N GLU A 196 -3.09 -5.05 15.07
CA GLU A 196 -4.18 -5.52 15.92
C GLU A 196 -5.49 -4.81 15.57
N ASP A 197 -5.48 -3.48 15.43
CA ASP A 197 -6.66 -2.70 15.03
C ASP A 197 -7.10 -3.05 13.61
N SER A 198 -6.15 -3.27 12.70
CA SER A 198 -6.43 -3.70 11.34
C SER A 198 -7.16 -5.05 11.32
N ARG A 199 -6.69 -6.00 12.12
CA ARG A 199 -7.34 -7.32 12.28
C ARG A 199 -8.70 -7.19 12.95
N LEU A 200 -8.81 -6.38 14.01
CA LEU A 200 -10.07 -6.16 14.72
C LEU A 200 -11.12 -5.52 13.80
N ALA A 201 -10.75 -4.48 13.05
CA ALA A 201 -11.61 -3.82 12.08
C ALA A 201 -12.08 -4.81 11.00
N ALA A 202 -11.16 -5.58 10.40
CA ALA A 202 -11.50 -6.61 9.42
C ALA A 202 -12.49 -7.65 9.98
N ARG A 203 -12.35 -8.07 11.25
CA ARG A 203 -13.31 -8.96 11.93
C ARG A 203 -14.66 -8.29 12.14
N LYS A 204 -14.69 -7.00 12.51
CA LYS A 204 -15.94 -6.23 12.65
C LYS A 204 -16.69 -6.15 11.31
N TYR A 205 -15.99 -5.89 10.20
CA TYR A 205 -16.59 -5.90 8.87
C TYR A 205 -17.15 -7.28 8.49
N ALA A 206 -16.37 -8.35 8.69
CA ALA A 206 -16.86 -9.71 8.46
C ALA A 206 -18.12 -10.01 9.28
N ARG A 207 -18.19 -9.55 10.53
CA ARG A 207 -19.37 -9.71 11.39
C ARG A 207 -20.58 -8.92 10.90
N ILE A 208 -20.39 -7.71 10.36
CA ILE A 208 -21.47 -6.94 9.74
C ILE A 208 -22.05 -7.72 8.55
N ILE A 209 -21.18 -8.27 7.69
CA ILE A 209 -21.61 -9.07 6.54
C ILE A 209 -22.36 -10.34 6.97
N GLN A 210 -21.93 -11.01 8.04
CA GLN A 210 -22.67 -12.12 8.63
C GLN A 210 -24.07 -11.72 9.11
N LYS A 211 -24.20 -10.57 9.77
CA LYS A 211 -25.49 -10.05 10.24
C LYS A 211 -26.46 -9.69 9.12
N LEU A 212 -25.96 -9.46 7.91
CA LEU A 212 -26.78 -9.24 6.71
C LEU A 212 -27.25 -10.54 6.04
N GLY A 213 -26.93 -11.69 6.63
CA GLY A 213 -27.35 -13.02 6.18
C GLY A 213 -26.40 -13.70 5.19
N PHE A 214 -25.17 -13.18 5.00
CA PHE A 214 -24.17 -13.84 4.17
C PHE A 214 -23.30 -14.80 5.01
N PRO A 215 -22.97 -16.00 4.51
CA PRO A 215 -22.15 -16.99 5.23
C PRO A 215 -20.64 -16.63 5.18
N ALA A 216 -20.29 -15.41 5.59
CA ALA A 216 -18.92 -14.91 5.55
C ALA A 216 -18.02 -15.59 6.59
N LYS A 217 -16.83 -15.97 6.17
CA LYS A 217 -15.75 -16.53 6.99
C LYS A 217 -14.62 -15.50 7.17
N PHE A 218 -13.68 -15.75 8.06
CA PHE A 218 -12.51 -14.88 8.24
C PHE A 218 -11.26 -15.69 7.90
N LEU A 219 -10.91 -15.73 6.61
CA LEU A 219 -9.80 -16.54 6.08
C LEU A 219 -8.73 -15.64 5.46
N ASP A 220 -7.50 -16.14 5.39
CA ASP A 220 -6.39 -15.50 4.66
C ASP A 220 -6.13 -14.03 5.05
N PHE A 221 -6.29 -13.69 6.34
CA PHE A 221 -5.96 -12.34 6.81
C PHE A 221 -4.46 -12.09 6.63
N LYS A 222 -4.12 -11.02 5.92
CA LYS A 222 -2.74 -10.67 5.61
C LYS A 222 -2.54 -9.16 5.57
N ILE A 223 -1.46 -8.68 6.19
CA ILE A 223 -0.98 -7.31 6.00
C ILE A 223 -0.34 -7.19 4.62
N GLN A 224 -0.82 -6.23 3.85
CA GLN A 224 -0.34 -5.97 2.49
C GLN A 224 0.63 -4.80 2.43
N ASN A 225 0.40 -3.78 3.26
CA ASN A 225 1.27 -2.61 3.34
C ASN A 225 1.16 -1.94 4.71
N MET A 226 2.27 -1.37 5.16
CA MET A 226 2.39 -0.53 6.34
C MET A 226 3.07 0.78 5.94
N VAL A 227 2.56 1.87 6.49
CA VAL A 227 3.09 3.22 6.28
C VAL A 227 3.54 3.77 7.63
N GLY A 228 4.81 4.12 7.72
CA GLY A 228 5.41 4.80 8.86
C GLY A 228 5.72 6.26 8.54
N SER A 229 5.82 7.09 9.57
CA SER A 229 6.42 8.42 9.44
C SER A 229 7.23 8.79 10.66
N CYS A 230 8.21 9.65 10.46
CA CYS A 230 9.01 10.25 11.52
C CYS A 230 9.41 11.68 11.11
N ASP A 231 10.01 12.39 12.06
CA ASP A 231 10.56 13.72 11.84
C ASP A 231 11.95 13.73 12.46
N VAL A 232 12.99 13.90 11.62
CA VAL A 232 14.39 13.89 12.08
C VAL A 232 14.79 15.16 12.84
N LYS A 233 13.89 16.17 12.91
CA LYS A 233 14.06 17.41 13.69
C LYS A 233 15.17 18.33 13.21
N PHE A 234 15.61 18.19 11.96
CA PHE A 234 16.51 19.13 11.32
C PHE A 234 16.23 19.21 9.80
N PRO A 235 16.46 20.38 9.19
CA PRO A 235 16.31 20.55 7.75
C PRO A 235 17.40 19.79 6.97
N ILE A 236 17.04 19.26 5.80
CA ILE A 236 17.91 18.40 4.97
C ILE A 236 18.18 19.08 3.63
N ARG A 237 19.44 19.04 3.18
CA ARG A 237 19.88 19.49 1.85
C ARG A 237 19.65 18.38 0.81
N LEU A 238 18.46 18.37 0.20
CA LEU A 238 18.05 17.32 -0.74
C LEU A 238 18.87 17.32 -2.04
N GLU A 239 19.35 18.50 -2.47
CA GLU A 239 20.17 18.68 -3.66
C GLU A 239 21.52 17.94 -3.52
N GLY A 240 22.11 17.97 -2.32
CA GLY A 240 23.31 17.18 -2.03
C GLY A 240 23.01 15.68 -2.02
N LEU A 241 21.87 15.30 -1.42
CA LEU A 241 21.48 13.90 -1.30
C LEU A 241 21.24 13.24 -2.67
N VAL A 242 20.56 13.94 -3.60
CA VAL A 242 20.32 13.42 -4.96
C VAL A 242 21.61 13.27 -5.75
N LEU A 243 22.57 14.18 -5.59
CA LEU A 243 23.87 14.08 -6.27
C LEU A 243 24.67 12.87 -5.79
N THR A 244 24.69 12.60 -4.49
CA THR A 244 25.47 11.48 -3.92
C THR A 244 24.76 10.14 -4.05
N HIS A 245 23.43 10.09 -3.99
CA HIS A 245 22.62 8.85 -4.02
C HIS A 245 21.77 8.71 -5.29
N ALA A 246 22.20 9.30 -6.41
CA ALA A 246 21.43 9.40 -7.67
C ALA A 246 20.79 8.08 -8.13
N ALA A 247 21.46 6.94 -7.95
CA ALA A 247 20.95 5.63 -8.34
C ALA A 247 19.68 5.19 -7.59
N PHE A 248 19.44 5.73 -6.38
CA PHE A 248 18.32 5.37 -5.52
C PHE A 248 17.30 6.50 -5.38
N THR A 249 17.64 7.71 -5.80
CA THR A 249 16.86 8.92 -5.54
C THR A 249 16.25 9.50 -6.80
N SER A 250 15.02 10.01 -6.67
CA SER A 250 14.39 10.85 -7.68
C SER A 250 13.83 12.09 -6.98
N TYR A 251 14.22 13.27 -7.46
CA TYR A 251 13.83 14.54 -6.88
C TYR A 251 13.58 15.57 -7.99
N GLU A 252 12.30 15.88 -8.19
CA GLU A 252 11.82 16.84 -9.19
C GLU A 252 10.87 17.80 -8.46
N PRO A 253 11.37 18.88 -7.82
CA PRO A 253 10.59 19.72 -6.91
C PRO A 253 9.38 20.38 -7.58
N GLU A 254 9.44 20.62 -8.88
CA GLU A 254 8.34 21.14 -9.70
C GLU A 254 7.17 20.16 -9.82
N LEU A 255 7.44 18.85 -9.74
CA LEU A 255 6.43 17.80 -9.82
C LEU A 255 5.98 17.34 -8.42
N PHE A 256 6.92 17.22 -7.48
CA PHE A 256 6.65 16.77 -6.13
C PHE A 256 7.68 17.34 -5.13
N PRO A 257 7.24 17.94 -4.01
CA PRO A 257 8.15 18.66 -3.10
C PRO A 257 9.09 17.77 -2.26
N GLY A 258 8.89 16.46 -2.24
CA GLY A 258 9.72 15.51 -1.49
C GLY A 258 10.68 14.72 -2.40
N LEU A 259 11.83 14.32 -1.88
CA LEU A 259 12.72 13.38 -2.54
C LEU A 259 12.19 11.95 -2.34
N ILE A 260 12.13 11.18 -3.42
CA ILE A 260 11.77 9.76 -3.41
C ILE A 260 13.07 8.95 -3.31
N TYR A 261 13.27 8.23 -2.20
CA TYR A 261 14.40 7.32 -2.01
C TYR A 261 13.93 5.87 -2.08
N ARG A 262 14.49 5.09 -3.00
CA ARG A 262 14.17 3.67 -3.20
C ARG A 262 15.24 2.81 -2.53
N MET A 263 14.97 2.38 -1.30
CA MET A 263 15.86 1.49 -0.56
C MET A 263 15.73 0.06 -1.10
N VAL A 264 16.88 -0.59 -1.34
CA VAL A 264 16.91 -1.97 -1.86
C VAL A 264 16.68 -2.99 -0.75
N LYS A 265 17.28 -2.77 0.43
CA LYS A 265 17.20 -3.68 1.59
C LYS A 265 17.01 -2.89 2.89
N PRO A 266 15.88 -3.07 3.61
CA PRO A 266 14.65 -3.73 3.14
C PRO A 266 14.06 -2.97 1.94
N ARG A 267 13.23 -3.64 1.13
CA ARG A 267 12.63 -3.03 -0.08
C ARG A 267 11.55 -2.02 0.31
N ILE A 268 11.96 -0.79 0.58
CA ILE A 268 11.12 0.31 1.11
C ILE A 268 11.27 1.55 0.24
N VAL A 269 10.18 2.30 0.10
CA VAL A 269 10.20 3.62 -0.52
C VAL A 269 10.06 4.66 0.59
N LEU A 270 10.96 5.63 0.61
CA LEU A 270 10.94 6.76 1.53
C LEU A 270 10.62 8.04 0.76
N LEU A 271 9.80 8.90 1.35
CA LEU A 271 9.57 10.27 0.91
C LEU A 271 10.21 11.19 1.95
N ILE A 272 11.26 11.90 1.56
CA ILE A 272 12.06 12.75 2.44
C ILE A 272 11.80 14.20 2.08
N PHE A 273 11.39 15.00 3.05
CA PHE A 273 11.07 16.41 2.85
C PHE A 273 12.20 17.30 3.38
N VAL A 274 12.36 18.49 2.79
CA VAL A 274 13.35 19.50 3.22
C VAL A 274 13.23 19.83 4.72
N SER A 275 12.02 19.74 5.27
CA SER A 275 11.74 19.98 6.70
C SER A 275 12.28 18.93 7.66
N GLY A 276 12.76 17.78 7.16
CA GLY A 276 13.16 16.64 8.00
C GLY A 276 12.05 15.63 8.27
N LYS A 277 10.82 15.89 7.81
CA LYS A 277 9.77 14.86 7.82
C LYS A 277 10.10 13.75 6.84
N VAL A 278 9.88 12.51 7.25
CA VAL A 278 10.11 11.31 6.43
C VAL A 278 8.88 10.41 6.50
N VAL A 279 8.44 9.93 5.34
CA VAL A 279 7.38 8.91 5.21
C VAL A 279 7.99 7.64 4.64
N LEU A 280 7.70 6.48 5.23
CA LEU A 280 8.18 5.17 4.80
C LEU A 280 6.98 4.32 4.39
N THR A 281 7.03 3.68 3.22
CA THR A 281 5.95 2.82 2.70
C THR A 281 6.51 1.62 1.95
N GLY A 282 5.70 0.57 1.81
CA GLY A 282 6.06 -0.69 1.15
C GLY A 282 6.38 -1.83 2.12
N ALA A 283 6.40 -1.56 3.43
CA ALA A 283 6.66 -2.57 4.45
C ALA A 283 5.47 -3.51 4.62
N LYS A 284 5.75 -4.78 4.91
CA LYS A 284 4.76 -5.79 5.30
C LYS A 284 4.83 -6.11 6.79
N VAL A 285 5.97 -5.83 7.41
CA VAL A 285 6.19 -5.98 8.86
C VAL A 285 6.78 -4.70 9.43
N ARG A 286 6.43 -4.39 10.67
CA ARG A 286 6.88 -3.19 11.37
C ARG A 286 8.41 -3.05 11.43
N GLN A 287 9.11 -4.17 11.57
CA GLN A 287 10.57 -4.19 11.66
C GLN A 287 11.26 -3.62 10.42
N GLU A 288 10.70 -3.80 9.22
CA GLU A 288 11.25 -3.23 7.98
C GLU A 288 11.24 -1.70 8.00
N ILE A 289 10.26 -1.08 8.66
CA ILE A 289 10.20 0.38 8.82
C ILE A 289 11.33 0.86 9.74
N TYR A 290 11.60 0.14 10.82
CA TYR A 290 12.67 0.47 11.75
C TYR A 290 14.05 0.28 11.12
N GLU A 291 14.29 -0.86 10.49
CA GLU A 291 15.54 -1.13 9.78
C GLU A 291 15.79 -0.12 8.64
N ALA A 292 14.76 0.24 7.88
CA ALA A 292 14.88 1.26 6.84
C ALA A 292 15.22 2.64 7.42
N PHE A 293 14.67 2.97 8.59
CA PHE A 293 14.99 4.24 9.25
C PHE A 293 16.41 4.25 9.81
N ASP A 294 16.84 3.18 10.47
CA ASP A 294 18.20 3.04 11.01
C ASP A 294 19.26 3.15 9.89
N ASN A 295 18.97 2.60 8.71
CA ASN A 295 19.84 2.69 7.54
C ASN A 295 19.92 4.10 6.95
N ILE A 296 18.79 4.81 6.85
CA ILE A 296 18.76 6.13 6.17
C ILE A 296 19.17 7.27 7.11
N TYR A 297 18.89 7.19 8.40
CA TYR A 297 19.12 8.28 9.34
C TYR A 297 20.56 8.83 9.35
N PRO A 298 21.63 8.01 9.41
CA PRO A 298 23.01 8.52 9.39
C PRO A 298 23.32 9.27 8.09
N ILE A 299 22.76 8.82 6.97
CA ILE A 299 22.87 9.51 5.67
C ILE A 299 22.16 10.87 5.77
N LEU A 300 20.92 10.93 6.26
CA LEU A 300 20.20 12.21 6.40
C LEU A 300 20.95 13.19 7.32
N LYS A 301 21.56 12.68 8.39
CA LYS A 301 22.34 13.49 9.34
C LYS A 301 23.57 14.14 8.69
N SER A 302 24.22 13.47 7.72
CA SER A 302 25.34 14.07 6.97
C SER A 302 24.91 15.17 5.99
N PHE A 303 23.62 15.23 5.61
CA PHE A 303 23.05 16.26 4.76
C PHE A 303 22.22 17.31 5.54
N LYS A 304 22.39 17.39 6.87
CA LYS A 304 21.78 18.44 7.69
C LYS A 304 22.21 19.82 7.17
N LYS A 305 21.25 20.71 6.90
CA LYS A 305 21.57 22.11 6.57
C LYS A 305 22.21 22.78 7.79
N GLN A 306 23.36 23.40 7.59
CA GLN A 306 23.99 24.28 8.56
C GLN A 306 23.16 25.54 8.76
#